data_AF-A0A7J4RC24-F1
#
_entry.id   AF-A0A7J4RC24-F1
#
_cell.length_a   1.000
_cell.length_b   1.000
_cell.length_c   1.000
_cell.angle_alpha   90.00
_cell.angle_beta   90.00
_cell.angle_gamma   90.00
#
_symmetry.space_group_name_H-M   'P 1'
#
loop_
_entity.id
_entity.type
_entity.pdbx_description
1 polymer ?
#
loop_
_entity_poly.entity_id
_entity_poly.type
_entity_poly.pdbx_seq_one_letter_code
_entity_poly.pdbx_strand_id
1 'polypeptide(L)'
;MRGTKHANDATAKRLSRQLRQLLDDPDKYLPTMTWKGRLSWGRKDPVTKTLQDLRKIVAKKDDMKWLSKRMLAKRGDPVGKALAGSLHAAHDEEISLVGNFKSPNFGSGSFIRRGDGKQGYLAGLQNHQNLTLRMLPWEEHARKGMYFFSWEDGFVCTGPNPNPPKGWLEDVLERSRFDFKHEELEGVDVYVAGNITSQEVLSGTPSPQGWVRLSFKHGPIVGIDLQSLKATKEKQ
;
A
#
# COMPACT_ATOMS: atom_id res chain seq x y z
N MET A 1 10.98 -25.93 7.07
CA MET A 1 10.13 -24.89 6.45
C MET A 1 10.99 -24.15 5.41
N ARG A 2 10.81 -24.39 4.09
CA ARG A 2 11.61 -23.70 3.07
C ARG A 2 11.26 -22.20 3.05
N GLY A 3 12.28 -21.33 3.03
CA GLY A 3 12.12 -19.88 2.90
C GLY A 3 12.06 -19.06 4.20
N THR A 4 12.50 -19.62 5.34
CA THR A 4 12.66 -18.88 6.61
C THR A 4 14.13 -18.77 7.01
N LYS A 5 14.50 -17.68 7.67
CA LYS A 5 15.83 -17.41 8.23
C LYS A 5 15.71 -16.97 9.69
N HIS A 6 16.79 -17.03 10.44
CA HIS A 6 16.86 -16.38 11.75
C HIS A 6 16.71 -14.87 11.60
N ALA A 7 15.88 -14.27 12.45
CA ALA A 7 15.77 -12.82 12.55
C ALA A 7 17.01 -12.26 13.25
N ASN A 8 17.54 -11.15 12.74
CA ASN A 8 18.46 -10.34 13.56
C ASN A 8 17.65 -9.46 14.52
N ASP A 9 18.30 -8.97 15.57
CA ASP A 9 17.67 -8.13 16.61
C ASP A 9 16.87 -6.95 16.04
N ALA A 10 17.43 -6.25 15.05
CA ALA A 10 16.76 -5.11 14.43
C ALA A 10 15.45 -5.52 13.73
N THR A 11 15.46 -6.65 13.02
CA THR A 11 14.27 -7.20 12.35
C THR A 11 13.24 -7.69 13.36
N ALA A 12 13.67 -8.41 14.39
CA ALA A 12 12.80 -8.91 15.45
C ALA A 12 12.11 -7.76 16.19
N LYS A 13 12.87 -6.74 16.63
CA LYS A 13 12.34 -5.55 17.32
C LYS A 13 11.36 -4.77 16.43
N ARG A 14 11.70 -4.56 15.16
CA ARG A 14 10.82 -3.86 14.20
C ARG A 14 9.51 -4.61 13.98
N LEU A 15 9.57 -5.92 13.73
CA LEU A 15 8.37 -6.75 13.54
C LEU A 15 7.52 -6.82 14.80
N SER A 16 8.13 -7.01 15.98
CA SER A 16 7.42 -7.01 17.25
C SER A 16 6.66 -5.69 17.45
N ARG A 17 7.31 -4.55 17.20
CA ARG A 17 6.64 -3.23 17.26
C ARG A 17 5.47 -3.12 16.28
N GLN A 18 5.66 -3.52 15.02
CA GLN A 18 4.60 -3.42 14.01
C GLN A 18 3.42 -4.37 14.31
N LEU A 19 3.69 -5.56 14.82
CA LEU A 19 2.67 -6.52 15.22
C LEU A 19 1.88 -6.05 16.45
N ARG A 20 2.55 -5.45 17.45
CA ARG A 20 1.87 -4.82 18.59
C ARG A 20 0.95 -3.70 18.15
N GLN A 21 1.44 -2.78 17.31
CA GLN A 21 0.61 -1.73 16.73
C GLN A 21 -0.59 -2.29 15.96
N LEU A 22 -0.36 -3.33 15.15
CA LEU A 22 -1.44 -4.00 14.40
C LEU A 22 -2.46 -4.63 15.35
N LEU A 23 -2.02 -5.23 16.46
CA LEU A 23 -2.90 -5.83 17.47
C LEU A 23 -3.70 -4.75 18.23
N ASP A 24 -3.07 -3.63 18.56
CA ASP A 24 -3.71 -2.53 19.30
C ASP A 24 -4.89 -1.94 18.52
N ASP A 25 -4.66 -1.54 17.27
CA ASP A 25 -5.68 -0.97 16.39
C ASP A 25 -5.55 -1.53 14.96
N PRO A 26 -6.12 -2.71 14.68
CA PRO A 26 -6.04 -3.30 13.36
C PRO A 26 -6.73 -2.47 12.28
N ASP A 27 -7.84 -1.80 12.62
CA ASP A 27 -8.67 -1.07 11.66
C ASP A 27 -7.93 0.14 11.08
N LYS A 28 -7.04 0.77 11.86
CA LYS A 28 -6.14 1.85 11.40
C LYS A 28 -5.26 1.45 10.22
N TYR A 29 -4.92 0.17 10.09
CA TYR A 29 -3.99 -0.33 9.07
C TYR A 29 -4.69 -1.01 7.88
N LEU A 30 -6.02 -1.02 7.88
CA LEU A 30 -6.83 -1.49 6.77
C LEU A 30 -7.26 -0.31 5.88
N PRO A 31 -7.48 -0.53 4.57
CA PRO A 31 -7.91 0.54 3.70
C PRO A 31 -9.32 0.99 4.07
N THR A 32 -9.51 2.31 4.12
CA THR A 32 -10.83 2.91 4.26
C THR A 32 -11.56 2.88 2.92
N MET A 33 -12.74 2.25 2.88
CA MET A 33 -13.59 2.21 1.70
C MET A 33 -14.43 3.50 1.59
N THR A 34 -14.13 4.36 0.62
CA THR A 34 -14.83 5.66 0.43
C THR A 34 -16.00 5.57 -0.55
N TRP A 35 -16.01 4.56 -1.43
CA TRP A 35 -17.10 4.38 -2.38
C TRP A 35 -18.32 3.75 -1.70
N LYS A 36 -19.46 4.44 -1.80
CA LYS A 36 -20.75 4.04 -1.18
C LYS A 36 -21.75 3.44 -2.18
N GLY A 37 -21.33 3.24 -3.43
CA GLY A 37 -22.19 2.76 -4.50
C GLY A 37 -22.47 1.25 -4.45
N ARG A 38 -23.13 0.75 -5.50
CA ARG A 38 -23.29 -0.68 -5.79
C ARG A 38 -22.72 -0.98 -7.16
N LEU A 39 -22.17 -2.18 -7.33
CA LEU A 39 -21.70 -2.64 -8.63
C LEU A 39 -22.91 -2.97 -9.50
N SER A 40 -22.67 -3.20 -10.80
CA SER A 40 -23.69 -3.67 -11.74
C SER A 40 -24.50 -4.85 -11.14
N TRP A 41 -25.82 -4.80 -11.36
CA TRP A 41 -26.82 -5.70 -10.76
C TRP A 41 -27.00 -5.55 -9.24
N GLY A 42 -26.68 -4.38 -8.68
CA GLY A 42 -26.86 -4.09 -7.25
C GLY A 42 -25.91 -4.88 -6.33
N ARG A 43 -24.85 -5.46 -6.88
CA ARG A 43 -23.91 -6.30 -6.12
C ARG A 43 -23.05 -5.45 -5.20
N LYS A 44 -22.82 -5.97 -4.00
CA LYS A 44 -21.82 -5.44 -3.07
C LYS A 44 -20.41 -5.69 -3.60
N ASP A 45 -19.54 -4.69 -3.48
CA ASP A 45 -18.17 -4.78 -3.93
C ASP A 45 -17.35 -5.81 -3.12
N PRO A 46 -16.29 -6.38 -3.72
CA PRO A 46 -15.48 -7.39 -3.06
C PRO A 46 -14.69 -6.86 -1.86
N VAL A 47 -14.34 -5.57 -1.83
CA VAL A 47 -13.52 -4.99 -0.75
C VAL A 47 -14.34 -4.88 0.52
N THR A 48 -15.56 -4.35 0.45
CA THR A 48 -16.46 -4.26 1.60
C THR A 48 -16.80 -5.66 2.15
N LYS A 49 -16.92 -6.68 1.29
CA LYS A 49 -17.09 -8.08 1.75
C LYS A 49 -15.88 -8.56 2.54
N THR A 50 -14.67 -8.35 2.03
CA THR A 50 -13.43 -8.71 2.73
C THR A 50 -13.31 -7.94 4.04
N LEU A 51 -13.48 -6.61 4.05
CA LEU A 51 -13.43 -5.78 5.26
C LEU A 51 -14.42 -6.24 6.34
N GLN A 52 -15.63 -6.67 5.95
CA GLN A 52 -16.58 -7.25 6.91
C GLN A 52 -16.11 -8.57 7.52
N ASP A 53 -15.43 -9.42 6.75
CA ASP A 53 -14.79 -10.62 7.28
C ASP A 53 -13.62 -10.28 8.21
N LEU A 54 -12.80 -9.30 7.83
CA LEU A 54 -11.68 -8.83 8.66
C LEU A 54 -12.17 -8.30 10.01
N ARG A 55 -13.27 -7.54 10.07
CA ARG A 55 -13.85 -7.06 11.33
C ARG A 55 -14.22 -8.20 12.29
N LYS A 56 -14.69 -9.34 11.78
CA LYS A 56 -14.97 -10.53 12.62
C LYS A 56 -13.68 -11.11 13.21
N ILE A 57 -12.60 -11.06 12.45
CA ILE A 57 -11.27 -11.50 12.92
C ILE A 57 -10.73 -10.52 13.96
N VAL A 58 -10.85 -9.21 13.72
CA VAL A 58 -10.46 -8.15 14.65
C VAL A 58 -11.20 -8.26 15.97
N ALA A 59 -12.50 -8.54 15.95
CA ALA A 59 -13.30 -8.79 17.16
C ALA A 59 -12.84 -10.03 17.97
N LYS A 60 -11.96 -10.86 17.41
CA LYS A 60 -11.38 -12.06 18.02
C LYS A 60 -9.85 -12.00 18.08
N LYS A 61 -9.26 -10.80 18.01
CA LYS A 61 -7.80 -10.58 17.96
C LYS A 61 -7.02 -11.14 19.15
N ASP A 62 -7.67 -11.32 20.29
CA ASP A 62 -7.07 -11.88 21.52
C ASP A 62 -7.44 -13.36 21.76
N ASP A 63 -8.29 -13.96 20.93
CA ASP A 63 -8.67 -15.38 21.04
C ASP A 63 -7.71 -16.24 20.20
N MET A 64 -6.54 -16.56 20.77
CA MET A 64 -5.49 -17.33 20.08
C MET A 64 -5.99 -18.68 19.54
N LYS A 65 -6.88 -19.36 20.28
CA LYS A 65 -7.46 -20.65 19.86
C LYS A 65 -8.34 -20.48 18.62
N TRP A 66 -9.14 -19.41 18.57
CA TRP A 66 -9.95 -19.08 17.41
C TRP A 66 -9.09 -18.64 16.23
N LEU A 67 -8.09 -17.77 16.44
CA LEU A 67 -7.18 -17.30 15.39
C LEU A 67 -6.40 -18.47 14.76
N SER A 68 -5.94 -19.41 15.58
CA SER A 68 -5.22 -20.61 15.11
C SER A 68 -6.08 -21.45 14.16
N LYS A 69 -7.39 -21.60 14.45
CA LYS A 69 -8.33 -22.25 13.54
C LYS A 69 -8.59 -21.41 12.28
N ARG A 70 -8.79 -20.09 12.43
CA ARG A 70 -9.12 -19.17 11.32
C ARG A 70 -8.01 -19.08 10.28
N MET A 71 -6.75 -19.03 10.71
CA MET A 71 -5.59 -18.93 9.83
C MET A 71 -5.30 -20.22 9.05
N LEU A 72 -5.76 -21.38 9.55
CA LEU A 72 -5.61 -22.72 8.95
C LEU A 72 -6.88 -23.21 8.22
N ALA A 73 -7.94 -22.43 8.21
CA ALA A 73 -9.22 -22.85 7.61
C ALA A 73 -9.05 -23.20 6.12
N LYS A 74 -9.59 -24.36 5.69
CA LYS A 74 -9.53 -24.82 4.28
C LYS A 74 -10.21 -23.84 3.31
N ARG A 75 -11.23 -23.12 3.78
CA ARG A 75 -11.96 -22.09 3.03
C ARG A 75 -11.84 -20.75 3.74
N GLY A 76 -12.06 -19.67 3.00
CA GLY A 76 -12.10 -18.31 3.53
C GLY A 76 -11.29 -17.33 2.70
N ASP A 77 -11.49 -16.06 2.97
CA ASP A 77 -10.76 -14.98 2.31
C ASP A 77 -9.24 -15.08 2.63
N PRO A 78 -8.35 -15.05 1.61
CA PRO A 78 -6.91 -15.14 1.82
C PRO A 78 -6.31 -13.98 2.63
N VAL A 79 -6.87 -12.77 2.53
CA VAL A 79 -6.49 -11.62 3.37
C VAL A 79 -6.88 -11.90 4.80
N GLY A 80 -8.10 -12.44 5.02
CA GLY A 80 -8.56 -12.85 6.35
C GLY A 80 -7.68 -13.93 7.00
N LYS A 81 -7.23 -14.93 6.23
CA LYS A 81 -6.28 -15.93 6.74
C LYS A 81 -4.93 -15.30 7.12
N ALA A 82 -4.44 -14.38 6.31
CA ALA A 82 -3.20 -13.66 6.60
C ALA A 82 -3.34 -12.74 7.83
N LEU A 83 -4.44 -12.00 7.97
CA LEU A 83 -4.69 -11.15 9.13
C LEU A 83 -4.78 -11.99 10.42
N ALA A 84 -5.51 -13.11 10.39
CA ALA A 84 -5.58 -14.02 11.52
C ALA A 84 -4.19 -14.57 11.92
N GLY A 85 -3.36 -14.92 10.93
CA GLY A 85 -1.97 -15.33 11.16
C GLY A 85 -1.10 -14.22 11.76
N SER A 86 -1.22 -12.99 11.26
CA SER A 86 -0.49 -11.83 11.79
C SER A 86 -0.91 -11.48 13.21
N LEU A 87 -2.22 -11.46 13.51
CA LEU A 87 -2.71 -11.20 14.87
C LEU A 87 -2.32 -12.32 15.83
N HIS A 88 -2.36 -13.58 15.39
CA HIS A 88 -1.84 -14.69 16.20
C HIS A 88 -0.35 -14.51 16.49
N ALA A 89 0.45 -14.12 15.50
CA ALA A 89 1.88 -13.91 15.68
C ALA A 89 2.20 -12.70 16.58
N ALA A 90 1.28 -11.75 16.74
CA ALA A 90 1.46 -10.61 17.63
C ALA A 90 1.49 -11.00 19.12
N HIS A 91 1.00 -12.20 19.47
CA HIS A 91 1.06 -12.77 20.82
C HIS A 91 2.34 -13.58 21.08
N ASP A 92 3.22 -13.74 20.10
CA ASP A 92 4.50 -14.44 20.30
C ASP A 92 5.42 -13.57 21.20
N GLU A 93 5.97 -14.17 22.26
CA GLU A 93 6.91 -13.48 23.17
C GLU A 93 8.24 -13.16 22.48
N GLU A 94 8.69 -14.03 21.58
CA GLU A 94 9.95 -13.92 20.85
C GLU A 94 9.77 -14.17 19.35
N ILE A 95 10.46 -13.37 18.51
CA ILE A 95 10.50 -13.53 17.07
C ILE A 95 11.88 -14.04 16.66
N SER A 96 12.03 -15.36 16.55
CA SER A 96 13.30 -16.00 16.20
C SER A 96 13.44 -16.33 14.70
N LEU A 97 12.33 -16.64 14.02
CA LEU A 97 12.31 -17.05 12.61
C LEU A 97 11.40 -16.16 11.77
N VAL A 98 11.92 -15.69 10.63
CA VAL A 98 11.20 -14.83 9.70
C VAL A 98 11.35 -15.33 8.26
N GLY A 99 10.29 -15.22 7.47
CA GLY A 99 10.35 -15.27 6.02
C GLY A 99 10.89 -13.95 5.44
N ASN A 100 11.32 -14.00 4.18
CA ASN A 100 11.69 -12.82 3.41
C ASN A 100 10.82 -12.74 2.16
N PHE A 101 10.08 -11.65 2.02
CA PHE A 101 9.30 -11.36 0.83
C PHE A 101 10.03 -10.34 -0.04
N LYS A 102 10.05 -10.54 -1.36
CA LYS A 102 10.59 -9.60 -2.33
C LYS A 102 9.67 -9.52 -3.54
N SER A 103 9.35 -8.31 -3.95
CA SER A 103 8.60 -8.00 -5.15
C SER A 103 9.26 -6.81 -5.87
N PRO A 104 9.46 -6.87 -7.20
CA PRO A 104 9.96 -5.72 -7.96
C PRO A 104 9.10 -4.46 -7.81
N ASN A 105 7.77 -4.65 -7.67
CA ASN A 105 6.81 -3.54 -7.66
C ASN A 105 6.44 -3.08 -6.24
N PHE A 106 6.53 -3.99 -5.26
CA PHE A 106 6.09 -3.72 -3.90
C PHE A 106 7.23 -3.59 -2.89
N GLY A 107 8.47 -3.84 -3.30
CA GLY A 107 9.64 -3.81 -2.43
C GLY A 107 9.86 -5.13 -1.68
N SER A 108 10.57 -5.06 -0.56
CA SER A 108 10.92 -6.24 0.23
C SER A 108 10.63 -6.05 1.72
N GLY A 109 10.38 -7.15 2.42
CA GLY A 109 10.04 -7.12 3.84
C GLY A 109 10.19 -8.50 4.47
N SER A 110 10.81 -8.54 5.65
CA SER A 110 10.74 -9.73 6.50
C SER A 110 9.36 -9.82 7.17
N PHE A 111 8.89 -11.03 7.44
CA PHE A 111 7.58 -11.28 8.05
C PHE A 111 7.59 -12.63 8.79
N ILE A 112 6.72 -12.80 9.77
CA ILE A 112 6.47 -14.07 10.45
C ILE A 112 5.53 -14.91 9.59
N ARG A 113 5.97 -16.11 9.24
CA ARG A 113 5.13 -17.08 8.53
C ARG A 113 4.23 -17.79 9.54
N ARG A 114 2.96 -17.42 9.58
CA ARG A 114 1.96 -18.00 10.49
C ARG A 114 0.68 -18.37 9.72
N GLY A 115 0.25 -19.63 9.88
CA GLY A 115 -0.92 -20.17 9.18
C GLY A 115 -0.76 -20.32 7.66
N ASP A 116 -1.89 -20.39 6.96
CA ASP A 116 -1.98 -20.63 5.51
C ASP A 116 -2.33 -19.36 4.72
N GLY A 117 -2.12 -18.18 5.30
CA GLY A 117 -2.21 -16.92 4.57
C GLY A 117 -1.15 -16.85 3.45
N LYS A 118 -1.47 -16.19 2.33
CA LYS A 118 -0.47 -15.95 1.28
C LYS A 118 0.71 -15.18 1.86
N GLN A 119 1.93 -15.59 1.54
CA GLN A 119 3.16 -14.98 2.09
C GLN A 119 3.25 -13.48 1.81
N GLY A 120 2.90 -13.03 0.61
CA GLY A 120 2.84 -11.60 0.29
C GLY A 120 1.83 -10.85 1.16
N TYR A 121 0.71 -11.48 1.55
CA TYR A 121 -0.32 -10.80 2.33
C TYR A 121 0.10 -10.70 3.80
N LEU A 122 0.75 -11.73 4.32
CA LEU A 122 1.43 -11.66 5.62
C LEU A 122 2.49 -10.55 5.62
N ALA A 123 3.32 -10.48 4.57
CA ALA A 123 4.32 -9.44 4.45
C ALA A 123 3.70 -8.02 4.41
N GLY A 124 2.63 -7.81 3.64
CA GLY A 124 1.95 -6.52 3.58
C GLY A 124 1.28 -6.11 4.89
N LEU A 125 0.58 -7.03 5.57
CA LEU A 125 -0.12 -6.74 6.83
C LEU A 125 0.84 -6.50 7.99
N GLN A 126 1.94 -7.25 8.06
CA GLN A 126 2.91 -7.11 9.15
C GLN A 126 3.87 -5.93 8.95
N ASN A 127 4.04 -5.47 7.70
CA ASN A 127 4.82 -4.28 7.36
C ASN A 127 3.89 -3.11 6.97
N HIS A 128 2.80 -2.91 7.72
CA HIS A 128 1.74 -1.92 7.41
C HIS A 128 2.22 -0.46 7.32
N GLN A 129 3.38 -0.14 7.89
CA GLN A 129 4.01 1.18 7.74
C GLN A 129 4.69 1.38 6.37
N ASN A 130 5.01 0.30 5.66
CA ASN A 130 5.54 0.40 4.31
C ASN A 130 4.38 0.63 3.34
N LEU A 131 4.32 1.86 2.80
CA LEU A 131 3.23 2.36 1.98
C LEU A 131 2.98 1.51 0.74
N THR A 132 4.01 0.91 0.17
CA THR A 132 3.88 0.04 -1.00
C THR A 132 3.46 -1.36 -0.59
N LEU A 133 4.19 -2.00 0.35
CA LEU A 133 3.89 -3.38 0.78
C LEU A 133 2.48 -3.54 1.35
N ARG A 134 1.96 -2.54 2.09
CA ARG A 134 0.63 -2.63 2.71
C ARG A 134 -0.52 -2.73 1.69
N MET A 135 -0.27 -2.40 0.42
CA MET A 135 -1.23 -2.59 -0.67
C MET A 135 -1.29 -4.03 -1.18
N LEU A 136 -0.27 -4.85 -0.92
CA LEU A 136 -0.14 -6.20 -1.48
C LEU A 136 -1.29 -7.16 -1.13
N PRO A 137 -1.90 -7.13 0.08
CA PRO A 137 -3.07 -7.96 0.39
C PRO A 137 -4.26 -7.73 -0.54
N TRP A 138 -4.29 -6.61 -1.25
CA TRP A 138 -5.42 -6.16 -2.05
C TRP A 138 -5.23 -6.34 -3.56
N GLU A 139 -4.15 -6.99 -3.99
CA GLU A 139 -3.82 -7.18 -5.41
C GLU A 139 -4.95 -7.85 -6.22
N GLU A 140 -5.67 -8.80 -5.61
CA GLU A 140 -6.77 -9.53 -6.26
C GLU A 140 -8.01 -8.65 -6.41
N HIS A 141 -8.25 -7.76 -5.45
CA HIS A 141 -9.30 -6.75 -5.52
C HIS A 141 -8.94 -5.72 -6.59
N ALA A 142 -7.67 -5.31 -6.65
CA ALA A 142 -7.17 -4.40 -7.67
C ALA A 142 -7.34 -4.98 -9.08
N ARG A 143 -7.00 -6.26 -9.27
CA ARG A 143 -7.23 -6.98 -10.54
C ARG A 143 -8.71 -7.05 -10.94
N LYS A 144 -9.63 -6.92 -9.99
CA LYS A 144 -11.09 -6.87 -10.22
C LYS A 144 -11.61 -5.45 -10.44
N GLY A 145 -10.73 -4.47 -10.64
CA GLY A 145 -11.09 -3.09 -10.99
C GLY A 145 -11.34 -2.20 -9.77
N MET A 146 -10.78 -2.54 -8.61
CA MET A 146 -10.83 -1.68 -7.42
C MET A 146 -9.54 -0.86 -7.30
N TYR A 147 -9.64 0.43 -7.00
CA TYR A 147 -8.49 1.31 -6.89
C TYR A 147 -8.11 1.49 -5.42
N PHE A 148 -6.81 1.40 -5.14
CA PHE A 148 -6.21 1.56 -3.81
C PHE A 148 -5.14 2.64 -3.87
N PHE A 149 -5.18 3.54 -2.90
CA PHE A 149 -4.25 4.66 -2.79
C PHE A 149 -3.66 4.68 -1.39
N SER A 150 -2.35 4.81 -1.33
CA SER A 150 -1.56 4.65 -0.12
C SER A 150 -0.52 5.77 -0.05
N TRP A 151 -0.57 6.54 1.03
CA TRP A 151 0.33 7.66 1.32
C TRP A 151 0.52 7.80 2.84
N GLU A 152 1.33 8.76 3.30
CA GLU A 152 1.67 8.91 4.72
C GLU A 152 0.42 9.05 5.61
N ASP A 153 -0.52 9.91 5.23
CA ASP A 153 -1.72 10.19 6.04
C ASP A 153 -2.88 9.21 5.83
N GLY A 154 -2.78 8.28 4.88
CA GLY A 154 -3.96 7.51 4.52
C GLY A 154 -3.74 6.26 3.67
N PHE A 155 -4.65 5.31 3.87
CA PHE A 155 -4.80 4.15 3.01
C PHE A 155 -6.28 3.99 2.64
N VAL A 156 -6.62 4.16 1.36
CA VAL A 156 -8.00 4.27 0.90
C VAL A 156 -8.26 3.34 -0.28
N CYS A 157 -9.45 2.76 -0.31
CA CYS A 157 -10.04 2.17 -1.51
C CYS A 157 -11.18 3.06 -2.02
N THR A 158 -11.06 3.55 -3.25
CA THR A 158 -12.07 4.40 -3.92
C THR A 158 -13.08 3.58 -4.73
N GLY A 159 -13.13 2.27 -4.50
CA GLY A 159 -13.96 1.38 -5.29
C GLY A 159 -13.53 1.35 -6.76
N PRO A 160 -14.47 1.37 -7.72
CA PRO A 160 -14.16 1.41 -9.14
C PRO A 160 -13.74 2.81 -9.65
N ASN A 161 -13.66 3.82 -8.77
CA ASN A 161 -13.27 5.17 -9.17
C ASN A 161 -11.73 5.29 -9.24
N PRO A 162 -11.14 5.59 -10.42
CA PRO A 162 -9.69 5.72 -10.57
C PRO A 162 -9.11 7.02 -10.00
N ASN A 163 -9.94 7.94 -9.49
CA ASN A 163 -9.46 9.22 -8.99
C ASN A 163 -8.87 9.05 -7.58
N PRO A 164 -7.60 9.45 -7.36
CA PRO A 164 -6.98 9.40 -6.05
C PRO A 164 -7.65 10.37 -5.07
N PRO A 165 -7.54 10.11 -3.76
CA PRO A 165 -7.85 11.09 -2.73
C PRO A 165 -6.92 12.31 -2.79
N LYS A 166 -7.40 13.44 -2.29
CA LYS A 166 -6.58 14.66 -2.12
C LYS A 166 -5.36 14.36 -1.24
N GLY A 167 -4.21 14.91 -1.60
CA GLY A 167 -2.95 14.73 -0.87
C GLY A 167 -2.12 13.55 -1.34
N TRP A 168 -2.71 12.58 -2.07
CA TRP A 168 -1.97 11.40 -2.52
C TRP A 168 -0.89 11.75 -3.55
N LEU A 169 -1.19 12.63 -4.52
CA LEU A 169 -0.23 12.95 -5.57
C LEU A 169 0.93 13.75 -5.01
N GLU A 170 0.64 14.74 -4.19
CA GLU A 170 1.59 15.63 -3.53
C GLU A 170 2.61 14.83 -2.72
N ASP A 171 2.12 13.92 -1.87
CA ASP A 171 2.94 13.02 -1.07
C ASP A 171 3.78 12.04 -1.91
N VAL A 172 3.25 11.55 -3.04
CA VAL A 172 4.02 10.71 -3.98
C VAL A 172 5.14 11.50 -4.64
N LEU A 173 4.88 12.74 -5.04
CA LEU A 173 5.86 13.62 -5.68
C LEU A 173 6.92 14.09 -4.68
N GLU A 174 6.53 14.40 -3.43
CA GLU A 174 7.43 14.83 -2.36
C GLU A 174 8.47 13.76 -2.02
N ARG A 175 8.04 12.50 -1.90
CA ARG A 175 8.93 11.35 -1.67
C ARG A 175 9.75 10.92 -2.88
N SER A 176 9.43 11.46 -4.05
CA SER A 176 10.23 11.15 -5.23
C SER A 176 11.63 11.75 -5.09
N ARG A 177 12.56 11.27 -5.91
CA ARG A 177 13.92 11.83 -5.96
C ARG A 177 14.01 13.21 -6.62
N PHE A 178 12.90 13.79 -7.05
CA PHE A 178 12.85 15.04 -7.79
C PHE A 178 12.29 16.17 -6.93
N ASP A 179 12.86 17.36 -7.04
CA ASP A 179 12.33 18.57 -6.41
C ASP A 179 11.31 19.22 -7.33
N PHE A 180 10.03 18.95 -7.05
CA PHE A 180 8.92 19.52 -7.79
C PHE A 180 8.57 20.90 -7.28
N LYS A 181 8.36 21.83 -8.21
CA LYS A 181 7.64 23.08 -7.98
C LYS A 181 6.20 22.90 -8.44
N HIS A 182 5.26 23.47 -7.71
CA HIS A 182 3.83 23.42 -7.99
C HIS A 182 3.33 24.81 -8.38
N GLU A 183 2.52 24.86 -9.42
CA GLU A 183 1.82 26.05 -9.88
C GLU A 183 0.44 25.65 -10.41
N GLU A 184 -0.57 26.45 -10.12
CA GLU A 184 -1.90 26.30 -10.72
C GLU A 184 -1.99 27.23 -11.94
N LEU A 185 -2.16 26.65 -13.13
CA LEU A 185 -2.28 27.37 -14.39
C LEU A 185 -3.57 26.98 -15.08
N GLU A 186 -4.39 27.98 -15.46
CA GLU A 186 -5.66 27.76 -16.17
C GLU A 186 -6.59 26.76 -15.46
N GLY A 187 -6.55 26.71 -14.12
CA GLY A 187 -7.33 25.77 -13.29
C GLY A 187 -6.78 24.33 -13.28
N VAL A 188 -5.54 24.13 -13.71
CA VAL A 188 -4.85 22.83 -13.71
C VAL A 188 -3.64 22.89 -12.80
N ASP A 189 -3.53 21.93 -11.88
CA ASP A 189 -2.31 21.74 -11.09
C ASP A 189 -1.18 21.22 -11.97
N VAL A 190 -0.09 21.98 -12.04
CA VAL A 190 1.13 21.62 -12.78
C VAL A 190 2.30 21.49 -11.82
N TYR A 191 2.95 20.33 -11.86
CA TYR A 191 4.14 20.04 -11.08
C TYR A 191 5.34 19.88 -12.01
N VAL A 192 6.42 20.62 -11.78
CA VAL A 192 7.61 20.59 -12.63
C VAL A 192 8.89 20.34 -11.84
N ALA A 193 9.75 19.47 -12.36
CA ALA A 193 11.08 19.21 -11.81
C ALA A 193 12.17 19.48 -12.86
N GLY A 194 13.20 20.21 -12.43
CA GLY A 194 14.34 20.60 -13.27
C GLY A 194 14.16 21.96 -13.95
N ASN A 195 14.91 22.16 -15.04
CA ASN A 195 14.94 23.43 -15.78
C ASN A 195 13.88 23.46 -16.90
N ILE A 196 12.61 23.30 -16.50
CA ILE A 196 11.43 23.44 -17.36
C ILE A 196 10.37 24.26 -16.63
N THR A 197 9.52 24.94 -17.38
CA THR A 197 8.45 25.79 -16.83
C THR A 197 7.10 25.08 -16.82
N SER A 198 6.24 25.47 -15.88
CA SER A 198 4.86 24.98 -15.80
C SER A 198 4.08 25.25 -17.10
N GLN A 199 4.33 26.40 -17.76
CA GLN A 199 3.68 26.75 -19.01
C GLN A 199 4.06 25.81 -20.17
N GLU A 200 5.34 25.50 -20.34
CA GLU A 200 5.82 24.54 -21.35
C GLU A 200 5.19 23.16 -21.13
N VAL A 201 5.08 22.76 -19.86
CA VAL A 201 4.50 21.48 -19.45
C VAL A 201 3.00 21.42 -19.72
N LEU A 202 2.29 22.50 -19.44
CA LEU A 202 0.86 22.62 -19.70
C LEU A 202 0.57 22.57 -21.21
N SER A 203 1.24 23.41 -22.01
CA SER A 203 1.05 23.52 -23.46
C SER A 203 1.53 22.31 -24.26
N GLY A 204 2.39 21.46 -23.67
CA GLY A 204 2.99 20.34 -24.36
C GLY A 204 4.03 20.76 -25.41
N THR A 205 4.59 21.97 -25.28
CA THR A 205 5.57 22.50 -26.22
C THR A 205 6.89 21.73 -26.07
N PRO A 206 7.44 21.16 -27.16
CA PRO A 206 8.74 20.49 -27.12
C PRO A 206 9.85 21.48 -26.75
N SER A 207 10.74 21.10 -25.84
CA SER A 207 11.99 21.83 -25.61
C SER A 207 13.16 21.15 -26.32
N PRO A 208 14.24 21.87 -26.69
CA PRO A 208 15.42 21.26 -27.31
C PRO A 208 16.08 20.16 -26.46
N GLN A 209 15.97 20.28 -25.13
CA GLN A 209 16.52 19.33 -24.16
C GLN A 209 15.59 18.15 -23.91
N GLY A 210 14.30 18.28 -24.24
CA GLY A 210 13.25 17.29 -24.01
C GLY A 210 12.83 17.16 -22.54
N TRP A 211 11.64 16.61 -22.33
CA TRP A 211 11.07 16.35 -21.01
C TRP A 211 10.03 15.23 -21.07
N VAL A 212 9.71 14.64 -19.92
CA VAL A 212 8.64 13.66 -19.77
C VAL A 212 7.39 14.34 -19.20
N ARG A 213 6.26 14.16 -19.88
CA ARG A 213 4.94 14.63 -19.45
C ARG A 213 4.09 13.46 -18.96
N LEU A 214 3.54 13.58 -17.76
CA LEU A 214 2.56 12.66 -17.20
C LEU A 214 1.24 13.40 -17.00
N SER A 215 0.20 13.01 -17.73
CA SER A 215 -1.15 13.55 -17.57
C SER A 215 -2.00 12.58 -16.77
N PHE A 216 -2.48 13.04 -15.61
CA PHE A 216 -3.31 12.21 -14.76
C PHE A 216 -4.79 12.38 -15.12
N LYS A 217 -5.54 11.27 -15.10
CA LYS A 217 -6.98 11.28 -15.42
C LYS A 217 -7.82 12.17 -14.50
N HIS A 218 -7.32 12.47 -13.31
CA HIS A 218 -8.02 13.30 -12.33
C HIS A 218 -7.66 14.80 -12.45
N GLY A 219 -6.87 15.20 -13.45
CA GLY A 219 -6.58 16.60 -13.76
C GLY A 219 -5.09 16.94 -13.83
N PRO A 220 -4.30 16.74 -12.75
CA PRO A 220 -2.95 17.26 -12.66
C PRO A 220 -2.00 16.79 -13.77
N ILE A 221 -1.01 17.62 -14.07
CA ILE A 221 0.07 17.34 -15.02
C ILE A 221 1.41 17.41 -14.29
N VAL A 222 2.27 16.42 -14.54
CA VAL A 222 3.63 16.38 -14.01
C VAL A 222 4.63 16.41 -15.17
N GLY A 223 5.58 17.33 -15.10
CA GLY A 223 6.69 17.48 -16.05
C GLY A 223 8.03 17.19 -15.37
N ILE A 224 8.88 16.40 -16.02
CA ILE A 224 10.24 16.11 -15.54
C ILE A 224 11.22 16.36 -16.68
N ASP A 225 12.15 17.29 -16.46
CA ASP A 225 13.25 17.57 -17.38
C ASP A 225 14.14 16.32 -17.61
N LEU A 226 14.60 16.11 -18.86
CA LEU A 226 15.42 14.93 -19.19
C LEU A 226 16.79 14.93 -18.48
N GLN A 227 17.40 16.07 -18.17
CA GLN A 227 18.67 16.08 -17.42
C GLN A 227 18.45 15.66 -15.97
N SER A 228 17.33 16.06 -15.38
CA SER A 228 16.91 15.66 -14.04
C SER A 228 16.69 14.14 -13.94
N LEU A 229 16.22 13.50 -15.01
CA LEU A 229 16.11 12.03 -15.08
C LEU A 229 17.48 11.33 -15.04
N LYS A 230 18.55 11.93 -15.57
CA LYS A 230 19.89 11.32 -15.57
C LYS A 230 20.56 11.31 -14.20
N ALA A 231 20.21 12.25 -13.33
CA ALA A 231 20.68 12.21 -11.95
C ALA A 231 20.20 10.88 -11.33
N THR A 232 21.05 10.16 -10.60
CA THR A 232 20.69 8.88 -9.94
C THR A 232 20.69 8.97 -8.42
N LYS A 233 20.94 10.17 -7.87
CA LYS A 233 21.01 10.38 -6.43
C LYS A 233 19.59 10.39 -5.84
N GLU A 234 19.41 9.68 -4.74
CA GLU A 234 18.23 9.79 -3.87
C GLU A 234 18.27 11.15 -3.15
N LYS A 235 17.11 11.72 -2.81
CA LYS A 235 17.06 12.87 -1.89
C LYS A 235 17.63 12.44 -0.55
N GLN A 236 18.49 13.28 0.03
CA GLN A 236 19.03 13.09 1.39
C GLN A 236 17.97 13.32 2.44
#